data_AF-A0A258K7A7-F1
#
_entry.id   AF-A0A258K7A7-F1
#
_cell.length_a   1.000
_cell.length_b   1.000
_cell.length_c   1.000
_cell.angle_alpha   90.00
_cell.angle_beta   90.00
_cell.angle_gamma   90.00
#
_symmetry.space_group_name_H-M   'P 1'
#
loop_
_entity.id
_entity.type
_entity.pdbx_description
1 polymer ?
#
loop_
_entity_poly.entity_id
_entity_poly.type
_entity_poly.pdbx_seq_one_letter_code
_entity_poly.pdbx_strand_id
1 'polypeptide(L)'
;MEVRGLSRADGALALETSAGTFAADQVVSAIGLATESRLARTAGLAFAGGIAVDPATLQTSAPGIHALGDCVSIAGAPCRFIEPIARQAQVIAHALLDMPCAPYAHVTPVIRLKTRALPLVIEGEMTGEGDWRVLRDDAEHLEMERWRGGTRLARLAA
;
A
#
# COMPACT_ATOMS: atom_id res chain seq x y z
N MET A 1 -6.75 -18.67 11.42
CA MET A 1 -7.83 -19.13 10.52
C MET A 1 -7.48 -18.70 9.13
N GLU A 2 -6.99 -19.63 8.31
CA GLU A 2 -6.56 -19.37 6.92
C GLU A 2 -7.72 -19.69 5.97
N VAL A 3 -7.98 -18.85 4.96
CA VAL A 3 -8.98 -19.12 3.91
C VAL A 3 -8.36 -19.99 2.82
N ARG A 4 -9.03 -21.08 2.46
CA ARG A 4 -8.57 -22.08 1.48
C ARG A 4 -9.36 -22.04 0.17
N GLY A 5 -10.62 -21.62 0.22
CA GLY A 5 -11.49 -21.63 -0.94
C GLY A 5 -12.80 -20.90 -0.72
N LEU A 6 -13.44 -20.55 -1.83
CA LEU A 6 -14.79 -20.02 -1.88
C LEU A 6 -15.56 -20.83 -2.91
N SER A 7 -16.64 -21.46 -2.48
CA SER A 7 -17.54 -22.23 -3.34
C SER A 7 -18.98 -21.76 -3.15
N ARG A 8 -19.88 -22.22 -4.03
CA ARG A 8 -21.31 -21.93 -3.94
C ARG A 8 -22.08 -23.25 -3.91
N ALA A 9 -22.88 -23.44 -2.87
CA ALA A 9 -23.70 -24.64 -2.67
C ALA A 9 -25.09 -24.22 -2.17
N ASP A 10 -26.14 -24.82 -2.72
CA ASP A 10 -27.54 -24.61 -2.31
C ASP A 10 -27.98 -23.13 -2.20
N GLY A 11 -27.43 -22.28 -3.07
CA GLY A 11 -27.73 -20.86 -3.12
C GLY A 11 -26.91 -19.97 -2.17
N ALA A 12 -26.18 -20.55 -1.22
CA ALA A 12 -25.29 -19.86 -0.30
C ALA A 12 -23.81 -19.93 -0.74
N LEU A 13 -23.01 -18.96 -0.30
CA LEU A 13 -21.55 -19.05 -0.40
C LEU A 13 -21.03 -19.93 0.74
N ALA A 14 -20.06 -20.79 0.45
CA ALA A 14 -19.34 -21.59 1.42
C ALA A 14 -17.88 -21.15 1.43
N LEU A 15 -17.43 -20.61 2.57
CA LEU A 15 -16.05 -20.21 2.81
C LEU A 15 -15.32 -21.38 3.47
N GLU A 16 -14.36 -21.95 2.77
CA GLU A 16 -13.52 -23.02 3.29
C GLU A 16 -12.31 -22.42 3.99
N THR A 17 -12.07 -22.83 5.24
CA THR A 17 -10.94 -22.36 6.04
C THR A 17 -10.18 -23.50 6.69
N SER A 18 -9.03 -23.21 7.28
CA SER A 18 -8.30 -24.15 8.15
C SER A 18 -9.08 -24.60 9.39
N ALA A 19 -10.15 -23.90 9.76
CA ALA A 19 -11.00 -24.19 10.92
C ALA A 19 -12.34 -24.86 10.55
N GLY A 20 -12.56 -25.15 9.27
CA GLY A 20 -13.81 -25.70 8.76
C GLY A 20 -14.47 -24.82 7.71
N THR A 21 -15.68 -25.20 7.31
CA THR A 21 -16.47 -24.53 6.28
C THR A 21 -17.57 -23.69 6.92
N PHE A 22 -17.71 -22.44 6.47
CA PHE A 22 -18.70 -21.48 6.97
C PHE A 22 -19.64 -21.08 5.85
N ALA A 23 -20.96 -21.15 6.10
CA ALA A 23 -21.96 -20.62 5.18
C ALA A 23 -22.05 -19.09 5.33
N ALA A 24 -22.17 -18.38 4.22
CA ALA A 24 -22.32 -16.93 4.18
C ALA A 24 -23.20 -16.49 3.00
N ASP A 25 -23.95 -15.41 3.18
CA ASP A 25 -24.67 -14.76 2.08
C ASP A 25 -23.75 -13.86 1.25
N GLN A 26 -22.71 -13.30 1.89
CA GLN A 26 -21.74 -12.40 1.28
C GLN A 26 -20.34 -12.64 1.85
N VAL A 27 -19.33 -12.46 1.00
CA VAL A 27 -17.92 -12.53 1.39
C VAL A 27 -17.20 -11.27 0.89
N VAL A 28 -16.52 -10.57 1.79
CA VAL A 28 -15.67 -9.42 1.47
C VAL A 28 -14.22 -9.85 1.61
N SER A 29 -13.47 -9.79 0.50
CA SER A 29 -12.02 -10.03 0.51
C SER A 29 -11.28 -8.69 0.60
N ALA A 30 -10.52 -8.50 1.69
CA ALA A 30 -9.71 -7.32 1.94
C ALA A 30 -8.24 -7.70 2.23
N ILE A 31 -7.69 -8.65 1.46
CA ILE A 31 -6.36 -9.25 1.68
C ILE A 31 -5.20 -8.45 1.07
N GLY A 32 -5.45 -7.20 0.68
CA GLY A 32 -4.47 -6.31 0.07
C GLY A 32 -4.62 -6.16 -1.43
N LEU A 33 -3.69 -5.44 -2.04
CA LEU A 33 -3.68 -5.10 -3.46
C LEU A 33 -2.45 -5.72 -4.15
N ALA A 34 -2.65 -6.23 -5.36
CA ALA A 34 -1.59 -6.65 -6.27
C ALA A 34 -1.74 -5.92 -7.61
N THR A 35 -0.63 -5.44 -8.15
CA THR A 35 -0.63 -4.76 -9.45
C THR A 35 -0.81 -5.77 -10.57
N GLU A 36 -1.79 -5.55 -11.44
CA GLU A 36 -2.02 -6.42 -12.60
C GLU A 36 -0.87 -6.32 -13.60
N SER A 37 -0.26 -7.46 -13.92
CA SER A 37 1.00 -7.50 -14.69
C SER A 37 0.80 -7.70 -16.19
N ARG A 38 -0.37 -8.15 -16.65
CA ARG A 38 -0.63 -8.52 -18.04
C ARG A 38 -0.28 -7.41 -19.02
N LEU A 39 -0.81 -6.20 -18.82
CA LEU A 39 -0.56 -5.07 -19.74
C LEU A 39 0.93 -4.74 -19.84
N ALA A 40 1.61 -4.60 -18.69
CA ALA A 40 3.03 -4.25 -18.64
C ALA A 40 3.90 -5.33 -19.30
N ARG A 41 3.65 -6.60 -18.98
CA ARG A 41 4.40 -7.73 -19.53
C ARG A 41 4.17 -7.90 -21.02
N THR A 42 2.93 -7.78 -21.49
CA THR A 42 2.62 -7.84 -22.94
C THR A 42 3.27 -6.68 -23.70
N ALA A 43 3.42 -5.50 -23.08
CA ALA A 43 4.13 -4.37 -23.64
C ALA A 43 5.67 -4.48 -23.53
N GLY A 44 6.21 -5.56 -22.96
CA GLY A 44 7.66 -5.74 -22.77
C GLY A 44 8.28 -4.85 -21.69
N LEU A 45 7.47 -4.29 -20.79
CA LEU A 45 7.95 -3.44 -19.71
C LEU A 45 8.52 -4.27 -18.55
N ALA A 46 9.59 -3.79 -17.94
CA ALA A 46 10.14 -4.34 -16.72
C ALA A 46 9.10 -4.30 -15.59
N PHE A 47 8.94 -5.41 -14.87
CA PHE A 47 7.91 -5.56 -13.84
C PHE A 47 8.48 -6.26 -12.59
N ALA A 48 8.38 -5.61 -11.43
CA ALA A 48 8.89 -6.08 -10.14
C ALA A 48 7.91 -5.71 -9.00
N GLY A 49 6.80 -6.45 -8.89
CA GLY A 49 5.71 -6.11 -7.94
C GLY A 49 4.88 -4.87 -8.36
N GLY A 50 5.20 -4.31 -9.51
CA GLY A 50 4.63 -3.16 -10.21
C GLY A 50 5.44 -2.89 -11.48
N ILE A 51 5.04 -1.91 -12.29
CA ILE A 51 5.81 -1.41 -13.43
C ILE A 51 7.07 -0.74 -12.88
N ALA A 52 8.24 -1.26 -13.25
CA ALA A 52 9.50 -0.71 -12.79
C ALA A 52 9.75 0.64 -13.46
N VAL A 53 10.05 1.66 -12.64
CA VAL A 53 10.31 3.03 -13.10
C VAL A 53 11.59 3.59 -12.50
N ASP A 54 12.25 4.46 -13.24
CA ASP A 54 13.37 5.26 -12.76
C ASP A 54 12.86 6.35 -11.79
N PRO A 55 13.38 6.49 -10.56
CA PRO A 55 12.90 7.50 -9.62
C PRO A 55 13.16 8.96 -10.04
N ALA A 56 14.14 9.23 -10.92
CA ALA A 56 14.46 10.57 -11.39
C ALA A 56 13.45 11.11 -12.41
N THR A 57 12.76 10.24 -13.15
CA THR A 57 11.86 10.63 -14.25
C THR A 57 10.52 9.91 -14.25
N LEU A 58 10.38 8.87 -13.43
CA LEU A 58 9.27 7.90 -13.43
C LEU A 58 9.07 7.23 -14.80
N GLN A 59 10.11 7.22 -15.63
CA GLN A 59 10.11 6.55 -16.93
C GLN A 59 10.25 5.03 -16.72
N THR A 60 9.47 4.28 -17.49
CA THR A 60 9.55 2.81 -17.54
C THR A 60 10.81 2.37 -18.31
N SER A 61 10.99 1.06 -18.47
CA SER A 61 12.04 0.51 -19.33
C SER A 61 11.88 0.84 -20.82
N ALA A 62 10.73 1.36 -21.24
CA ALA A 62 10.50 1.82 -22.60
C ALA A 62 10.61 3.36 -22.71
N PRO A 63 11.40 3.89 -23.66
CA PRO A 63 11.51 5.33 -23.88
C PRO A 63 10.16 5.99 -24.15
N GLY A 64 9.91 7.14 -23.53
CA GLY A 64 8.67 7.91 -23.71
C GLY A 64 7.44 7.33 -23.00
N ILE A 65 7.57 6.22 -22.28
CA ILE A 65 6.49 5.63 -21.48
C ILE A 65 6.80 5.85 -20.00
N HIS A 66 5.91 6.54 -19.30
CA HIS A 66 5.99 6.81 -17.86
C HIS A 66 4.82 6.14 -17.12
N ALA A 67 5.01 5.88 -15.83
CA ALA A 67 3.95 5.34 -14.97
C ALA A 67 4.00 6.00 -13.58
N LEU A 68 2.86 6.05 -12.89
CA LEU A 68 2.74 6.59 -11.53
C LEU A 68 1.59 5.92 -10.78
N GLY A 69 1.55 6.10 -9.46
CA GLY A 69 0.55 5.55 -8.55
C GLY A 69 0.77 4.08 -8.21
N ASP A 70 -0.30 3.40 -7.79
CA ASP A 70 -0.24 2.05 -7.23
C ASP A 70 0.35 1.00 -8.18
N CYS A 71 0.38 1.30 -9.48
CA CYS A 71 0.93 0.38 -10.46
C CYS A 71 2.46 0.38 -10.51
N VAL A 72 3.17 1.36 -9.93
CA VAL A 72 4.63 1.43 -10.05
C VAL A 72 5.37 0.73 -8.94
N SER A 73 6.60 0.33 -9.27
CA SER A 73 7.61 -0.12 -8.31
C SER A 73 8.91 0.62 -8.53
N ILE A 74 9.59 1.02 -7.45
CA ILE A 74 10.90 1.66 -7.47
C ILE A 74 11.87 0.77 -6.70
N ALA A 75 12.95 0.35 -7.34
CA ALA A 75 13.89 -0.62 -6.77
C ALA A 75 13.20 -1.90 -6.21
N GLY A 76 12.13 -2.35 -6.88
CA GLY A 76 11.33 -3.51 -6.47
C GLY A 76 10.33 -3.24 -5.34
N ALA A 77 10.26 -2.03 -4.79
CA ALA A 77 9.30 -1.63 -3.77
C ALA A 77 8.03 -1.04 -4.43
N PRO A 78 6.83 -1.64 -4.24
CA PRO A 78 5.57 -1.09 -4.76
C PRO A 78 5.17 0.22 -4.07
N CYS A 79 4.65 1.18 -4.82
CA CYS A 79 4.25 2.49 -4.31
C CYS A 79 2.72 2.66 -4.21
N ARG A 80 2.05 1.86 -3.37
CA ARG A 80 0.58 1.74 -3.32
C ARG A 80 -0.09 2.73 -2.36
N PHE A 81 0.02 4.02 -2.66
CA PHE A 81 -0.56 5.07 -1.84
C PHE A 81 -1.04 6.24 -2.68
N ILE A 82 -2.12 6.88 -2.20
CA ILE A 82 -2.70 8.05 -2.86
C ILE A 82 -1.85 9.30 -2.65
N GLU A 83 -1.38 9.55 -1.42
CA GLU A 83 -0.63 10.77 -1.06
C GLU A 83 0.55 11.10 -2.02
N PRO A 84 1.42 10.15 -2.41
CA PRO A 84 2.58 10.48 -3.24
C PRO A 84 2.28 10.75 -4.72
N ILE A 85 1.07 10.45 -5.21
CA ILE A 85 0.72 10.51 -6.65
C ILE A 85 0.98 11.90 -7.26
N ALA A 86 0.66 12.96 -6.52
CA ALA A 86 0.86 14.33 -7.00
C ALA A 86 2.35 14.64 -7.22
N ARG A 87 3.22 14.16 -6.32
CA ARG A 87 4.68 14.32 -6.43
C ARG A 87 5.25 13.52 -7.59
N GLN A 88 4.75 12.30 -7.81
CA GLN A 88 5.14 11.48 -8.97
C GLN A 88 4.76 12.16 -10.29
N ALA A 89 3.54 12.72 -10.37
CA ALA A 89 3.08 13.46 -11.55
C ALA A 89 3.96 14.70 -11.82
N GLN A 90 4.39 15.42 -10.77
CA GLN A 90 5.31 16.55 -10.91
C GLN A 90 6.65 16.11 -11.50
N VAL A 91 7.23 15.00 -11.04
CA VAL A 91 8.50 14.48 -11.58
C VAL A 91 8.36 14.10 -13.06
N ILE A 92 7.26 13.43 -13.45
CA ILE A 92 7.00 13.13 -14.86
C ILE A 92 6.87 14.42 -15.69
N ALA A 93 6.12 15.39 -15.20
CA ALA A 93 5.93 16.65 -15.92
C ALA A 93 7.24 17.39 -16.16
N HIS A 94 8.13 17.42 -15.16
CA HIS A 94 9.46 18.04 -15.32
C HIS A 94 10.34 17.24 -16.28
N ALA A 95 10.32 15.91 -16.22
CA ALA A 95 11.07 15.07 -17.15
C ALA A 95 10.61 15.26 -18.60
N LEU A 96 9.30 15.39 -18.85
CA LEU A 96 8.74 15.62 -20.19
C LEU A 96 9.04 17.02 -20.75
N LEU A 97 9.32 17.99 -19.88
CA LEU A 97 9.57 19.40 -20.24
C LEU A 97 11.06 19.78 -20.17
N ASP A 98 11.95 18.82 -19.94
CA ASP A 98 13.39 19.04 -19.71
C ASP A 98 13.67 20.07 -18.60
N MET A 99 12.83 20.08 -17.57
CA MET A 99 12.94 20.98 -16.41
C MET A 99 13.65 20.29 -15.24
N PRO A 100 14.46 21.02 -14.46
CA PRO A 100 15.11 20.46 -13.28
C PRO A 100 14.08 20.08 -12.20
N CYS A 101 14.19 18.86 -11.65
CA CYS A 101 13.36 18.39 -10.55
C CYS A 101 14.16 17.46 -9.65
N ALA A 102 13.84 17.43 -8.35
CA ALA A 102 14.38 16.41 -7.46
C ALA A 102 13.78 15.04 -7.81
N PRO A 103 14.57 13.95 -7.78
CA PRO A 103 14.02 12.60 -7.95
C PRO A 103 12.91 12.30 -6.94
N TYR A 104 11.94 11.50 -7.35
CA TYR A 104 10.93 11.01 -6.43
C TYR A 104 11.55 10.00 -5.45
N ALA A 105 11.61 10.39 -4.19
CA ALA A 105 11.95 9.50 -3.10
C ALA A 105 10.68 8.85 -2.55
N HIS A 106 10.56 7.54 -2.72
CA HIS A 106 9.50 6.78 -2.07
C HIS A 106 9.79 6.69 -0.57
N VAL A 107 8.92 7.28 0.24
CA VAL A 107 8.97 7.23 1.70
C VAL A 107 7.66 6.65 2.22
N THR A 108 7.69 6.00 3.38
CA THR A 108 6.49 5.52 4.06
C THR A 108 5.55 6.71 4.30
N PRO A 109 4.38 6.75 3.65
CA PRO A 109 3.48 7.88 3.80
C PRO A 109 2.66 7.74 5.08
N VAL A 110 2.09 8.86 5.51
CA VAL A 110 1.08 8.88 6.57
C VAL A 110 -0.18 8.21 6.04
N ILE A 111 -0.66 7.18 6.72
CA ILE A 111 -1.91 6.50 6.39
C ILE A 111 -3.04 7.16 7.19
N ARG A 112 -4.11 7.55 6.51
CA ARG A 112 -5.32 8.09 7.13
C ARG A 112 -6.50 7.20 6.79
N LEU A 113 -7.03 6.50 7.78
CA LEU A 113 -8.22 5.66 7.64
C LEU A 113 -9.45 6.45 8.11
N LYS A 114 -10.31 6.78 7.15
CA LYS A 114 -11.57 7.50 7.41
C LYS A 114 -12.65 6.50 7.80
N THR A 115 -12.72 6.14 9.08
CA THR A 115 -13.87 5.42 9.62
C THR A 115 -14.90 6.41 10.18
N ARG A 116 -16.18 6.01 10.26
CA ARG A 116 -17.21 6.85 10.91
C ARG A 116 -17.09 6.88 12.42
N ALA A 117 -16.48 5.85 13.02
CA ALA A 117 -16.38 5.73 14.47
C ALA A 117 -15.23 6.57 15.00
N LEU A 118 -14.03 6.38 14.44
CA LEU A 118 -12.81 7.04 14.89
C LEU A 118 -11.81 7.17 13.72
N PRO A 119 -11.49 8.38 13.26
CA PRO A 119 -10.48 8.60 12.22
C PRO A 119 -9.10 8.21 12.72
N LEU A 120 -8.43 7.29 12.02
CA LEU A 120 -7.15 6.75 12.44
C LEU A 120 -6.03 7.32 11.56
N VAL A 121 -4.97 7.80 12.19
CA VAL A 121 -3.72 8.26 11.56
C VAL A 121 -2.58 7.34 11.99
N ILE A 122 -1.87 6.80 11.01
CA ILE A 122 -0.72 5.92 11.22
C ILE A 122 0.50 6.52 10.51
N GLU A 123 1.61 6.56 11.22
CA GLU A 123 2.89 7.07 10.75
C GLU A 123 4.01 6.06 11.03
N GLY A 124 4.97 5.96 10.13
CA GLY A 124 6.16 5.14 10.32
C GLY A 124 5.98 3.66 10.02
N GLU A 125 6.92 2.84 10.49
CA GLU A 125 6.99 1.41 10.18
C GLU A 125 6.12 0.62 11.16
N MET A 126 5.07 -0.05 10.68
CA MET A 126 4.12 -0.76 11.57
C MET A 126 4.52 -2.20 11.89
N THR A 127 5.47 -2.78 11.14
CA THR A 127 5.97 -4.15 11.28
C THR A 127 7.42 -4.20 11.76
N GLY A 128 7.88 -5.34 12.26
CA GLY A 128 9.24 -5.51 12.79
C GLY A 128 9.32 -5.45 14.32
N GLU A 129 10.54 -5.58 14.85
CA GLU A 129 10.80 -5.57 16.28
C GLU A 129 10.62 -4.17 16.90
N GLY A 130 10.11 -4.13 18.13
CA GLY A 130 9.91 -2.92 18.91
C GLY A 130 8.73 -3.07 19.87
N ASP A 131 8.74 -2.26 20.93
CA ASP A 131 7.71 -2.29 21.96
C ASP A 131 6.67 -1.20 21.69
N TRP A 132 5.39 -1.58 21.75
CA TRP A 132 4.29 -0.63 21.72
C TRP A 132 4.05 -0.04 23.11
N ARG A 133 3.92 1.28 23.16
CA ARG A 133 3.61 2.05 24.37
C ARG A 133 2.32 2.81 24.14
N VAL A 134 1.38 2.65 25.05
CA VAL A 134 0.15 3.45 25.08
C VAL A 134 0.50 4.79 25.73
N LEU A 135 0.25 5.89 25.02
CA LEU A 135 0.40 7.25 25.52
C LEU A 135 -0.93 7.79 26.06
N ARG A 136 -2.03 7.42 25.39
CA ARG A 136 -3.39 7.81 25.76
C ARG A 136 -4.37 6.71 25.38
N ASP A 137 -5.29 6.40 26.27
CA ASP A 137 -6.40 5.46 26.06
C ASP A 137 -7.58 5.95 26.90
N ASP A 138 -8.54 6.56 26.23
CA ASP A 138 -9.82 6.99 26.79
C ASP A 138 -10.97 6.74 25.81
N ALA A 139 -12.20 7.05 26.21
CA ALA A 139 -13.39 6.75 25.43
C ALA A 139 -13.40 7.38 24.02
N GLU A 140 -12.60 8.42 23.79
CA GLU A 140 -12.55 9.17 22.53
C GLU A 140 -11.18 9.14 21.85
N HIS A 141 -10.13 8.63 22.50
CA HIS A 141 -8.75 8.71 22.01
C HIS A 141 -7.96 7.45 22.27
N LEU A 142 -7.23 7.00 21.25
CA LEU A 142 -6.18 6.01 21.38
C LEU A 142 -4.90 6.53 20.73
N GLU A 143 -3.86 6.74 21.54
CA GLU A 143 -2.53 7.10 21.05
C GLU A 143 -1.49 6.06 21.49
N MET A 144 -0.78 5.52 20.51
CA MET A 144 0.26 4.53 20.73
C MET A 144 1.50 4.87 19.92
N GLU A 145 2.66 4.54 20.47
CA GLU A 145 3.94 4.64 19.77
C GLU A 145 4.72 3.34 19.84
N ARG A 146 5.42 3.01 18.76
CA ARG A 146 6.34 1.87 18.75
C ARG A 146 7.78 2.34 18.86
N TRP A 147 8.53 1.76 19.78
CA TRP A 147 9.90 2.17 20.11
C TRP A 147 10.89 1.01 20.01
N ARG A 148 12.12 1.31 19.59
CA ARG A 148 13.26 0.37 19.65
C ARG A 148 14.54 1.14 19.95
N GLY A 149 15.25 0.74 21.01
CA GLY A 149 16.54 1.35 21.36
C GLY A 149 16.50 2.88 21.53
N GLY A 150 15.39 3.44 22.02
CA GLY A 150 15.21 4.90 22.18
C GLY A 150 14.82 5.65 20.90
N THR A 151 14.58 4.96 19.78
CA THR A 151 14.06 5.56 18.54
C THR A 151 12.58 5.22 18.38
N ARG A 152 11.75 6.22 18.06
CA ARG A 152 10.36 6.00 17.68
C ARG A 152 10.29 5.51 16.24
N LEU A 153 9.70 4.34 16.04
CA LEU A 153 9.53 3.70 14.74
C LEU A 153 8.17 4.01 14.10
N ALA A 154 7.13 4.11 14.92
CA ALA A 154 5.77 4.38 14.46
C ALA A 154 4.93 5.12 15.50
N ARG A 155 3.86 5.76 15.01
CA ARG A 155 2.79 6.34 15.80
C ARG A 155 1.45 5.93 15.22
N LEU A 156 0.52 5.61 16.11
CA LEU A 156 -0.88 5.39 15.81
C LEU A 156 -1.69 6.37 16.68
N ALA A 157 -2.59 7.13 16.06
CA ALA A 157 -3.49 8.04 16.75
C ALA A 157 -4.90 7.85 16.16
N ALA A 158 -5.86 7.53 17.02
CA ALA A 158 -7.27 7.36 16.69
C ALA A 158 -8.08 8.33 17.56
#